data_AF-A0A7W2VBD0-F1
#
_entry.id   AF-A0A7W2VBD0-F1
#
_cell.length_a   1.000
_cell.length_b   1.000
_cell.length_c   1.000
_cell.angle_alpha   90.00
_cell.angle_beta   90.00
_cell.angle_gamma   90.00
#
_symmetry.space_group_name_H-M   'P 1'
#
loop_
_entity.id
_entity.type
_entity.pdbx_description
1 polymer ?
#
loop_
_entity_poly.entity_id
_entity_poly.type
_entity_poly.pdbx_seq_one_letter_code
_entity_poly.pdbx_strand_id
1 'polypeptide(L)'
;MNYKSLINPLNTTVEKTLLGQKVYLRRLTSAELDDYNDKVEAGRQARLPSRELSAMGVNLFLAALVNEDGSKPKASELPTADQLMAAHANADLLDAVTLVQRHSYGTLEEATKN
;
A
#
# COMPACT_ATOMS: atom_id res chain seq x y z
N MET A 1 -3.91 -32.83 -8.07
CA MET A 1 -3.99 -31.36 -7.96
C MET A 1 -4.24 -31.01 -6.50
N ASN A 2 -3.35 -30.26 -5.85
CA ASN A 2 -3.47 -29.95 -4.42
C ASN A 2 -4.02 -28.53 -4.23
N TYR A 3 -5.33 -28.41 -4.03
CA TYR A 3 -6.01 -27.12 -3.86
C TYR A 3 -5.62 -26.37 -2.58
N LYS A 4 -4.94 -27.00 -1.61
CA LYS A 4 -4.42 -26.29 -0.42
C LYS A 4 -3.35 -25.26 -0.78
N SER A 5 -2.68 -25.41 -1.92
CA SER A 5 -1.67 -24.45 -2.39
C SER A 5 -2.26 -23.09 -2.82
N LEU A 6 -3.58 -22.97 -2.96
CA LEU A 6 -4.26 -21.72 -3.31
C LEU A 6 -4.18 -20.64 -2.20
N ILE A 7 -3.83 -21.04 -0.97
CA ILE A 7 -3.61 -20.08 0.14
C ILE A 7 -2.23 -19.43 0.09
N ASN A 8 -1.33 -19.92 -0.77
CA ASN A 8 -0.02 -19.31 -0.92
C ASN A 8 -0.18 -17.97 -1.64
N PRO A 9 0.36 -16.88 -1.09
CA PRO A 9 0.26 -15.57 -1.73
C PRO A 9 1.00 -15.59 -3.07
N LEU A 10 0.41 -14.93 -4.07
CA LEU A 10 1.07 -14.69 -5.34
C LEU A 10 2.19 -13.67 -5.14
N ASN A 11 3.38 -13.95 -5.66
CA ASN A 11 4.42 -12.92 -5.73
C ASN A 11 4.05 -11.92 -6.83
N THR A 12 3.62 -10.74 -6.40
CA THR A 12 3.15 -9.63 -7.27
C THR A 12 4.02 -8.39 -7.12
N THR A 13 5.28 -8.61 -6.78
CA THR A 13 6.26 -7.55 -6.52
C THR A 13 6.56 -6.79 -7.79
N VAL A 14 6.43 -5.46 -7.74
CA VAL A 14 6.73 -4.55 -8.84
C VAL A 14 7.66 -3.44 -8.38
N GLU A 15 8.65 -3.12 -9.21
CA GLU A 15 9.51 -1.96 -9.00
C GLU A 15 8.77 -0.69 -9.45
N LYS A 16 8.76 0.34 -8.59
CA LYS A 16 8.27 1.68 -8.90
C LYS A 16 9.19 2.73 -8.30
N THR A 17 9.20 3.92 -8.90
CA THR A 17 9.87 5.09 -8.32
C THR A 17 8.82 5.94 -7.62
N LEU A 18 8.90 6.06 -6.31
CA LEU A 18 8.01 6.86 -5.47
C LEU A 18 8.83 7.67 -4.47
N LEU A 19 8.39 8.89 -4.16
CA LEU A 19 9.07 9.79 -3.22
C LEU A 19 10.56 10.04 -3.56
N GLY A 20 10.90 9.98 -4.85
CA GLY A 20 12.27 10.13 -5.35
C GLY A 20 13.18 8.91 -5.16
N GLN A 21 12.64 7.77 -4.72
CA GLN A 21 13.39 6.54 -4.48
C GLN A 21 12.79 5.34 -5.22
N LYS A 22 13.64 4.36 -5.53
CA LYS A 22 13.19 3.05 -6.02
C LYS A 22 12.64 2.25 -4.86
N VAL A 23 11.39 1.80 -4.99
CA VAL A 23 10.70 0.97 -4.01
C VAL A 23 10.05 -0.22 -4.70
N TYR A 24 9.88 -1.30 -3.95
CA TYR A 24 9.17 -2.49 -4.42
C TYR A 24 7.82 -2.57 -3.70
N LEU A 25 6.77 -2.82 -4.47
CA LEU A 25 5.39 -2.89 -3.97
C LEU A 25 4.78 -4.24 -4.31
N ARG A 26 4.03 -4.81 -3.37
CA ARG A 26 3.15 -5.95 -3.62
C ARG A 26 1.70 -5.51 -3.74
N ARG A 27 0.84 -6.38 -4.27
CA ARG A 27 -0.60 -6.23 -4.11
C ARG A 27 -1.01 -6.54 -2.67
N LEU A 28 -1.84 -5.68 -2.10
CA LEU A 28 -2.48 -5.94 -0.82
C LEU A 28 -3.57 -6.99 -1.00
N THR A 29 -3.79 -7.80 0.04
CA THR A 29 -4.87 -8.78 0.06
C THR A 29 -6.23 -8.08 0.19
N SER A 30 -7.31 -8.72 -0.22
CA SER A 30 -8.66 -8.18 -0.04
C SER A 30 -8.95 -7.82 1.42
N ALA A 31 -8.53 -8.67 2.37
CA ALA A 31 -8.69 -8.40 3.80
C ALA A 31 -7.96 -7.14 4.27
N GLU A 32 -6.76 -6.85 3.74
CA GLU A 32 -6.02 -5.63 4.08
C GLU A 32 -6.67 -4.37 3.49
N LEU A 33 -7.25 -4.48 2.29
CA LEU A 33 -7.98 -3.37 1.65
C LEU A 33 -9.30 -3.09 2.37
N ASP A 34 -10.03 -4.14 2.75
CA ASP A 34 -11.28 -4.03 3.52
C ASP A 34 -11.02 -3.38 4.89
N ASP A 35 -10.00 -3.86 5.64
CA ASP A 35 -9.61 -3.25 6.93
C ASP A 35 -9.24 -1.77 6.79
N TYR A 36 -8.55 -1.39 5.72
CA TYR A 36 -8.25 0.01 5.43
C TYR A 36 -9.52 0.83 5.14
N ASN A 37 -10.41 0.32 4.30
CA ASN A 37 -11.66 1.00 3.95
C ASN A 37 -12.54 1.20 5.18
N ASP A 38 -12.68 0.17 6.02
CA ASP A 38 -13.43 0.22 7.28
C ASP A 38 -12.84 1.27 8.23
N LYS A 39 -11.50 1.31 8.38
CA LYS A 39 -10.82 2.31 9.22
C LYS A 39 -11.03 3.74 8.73
N VAL A 40 -10.94 3.96 7.41
CA VAL A 40 -11.16 5.28 6.82
C VAL A 40 -12.62 5.70 6.96
N GLU A 41 -13.57 4.79 6.75
CA GLU A 41 -14.98 5.07 6.93
C GLU A 41 -15.32 5.39 8.39
N ALA A 42 -14.88 4.55 9.32
CA ALA A 42 -15.05 4.77 10.76
C ALA A 42 -14.42 6.11 11.19
N GLY A 43 -13.23 6.43 10.67
CA GLY A 43 -12.57 7.70 10.93
C GLY A 43 -13.35 8.91 10.42
N ARG A 44 -13.97 8.80 9.25
CA ARG A 44 -14.86 9.84 8.69
C ARG A 44 -16.13 10.01 9.54
N GLN A 45 -16.75 8.91 9.94
CA GLN A 45 -17.95 8.93 10.80
C GLN A 45 -17.64 9.55 12.17
N ALA A 46 -16.47 9.26 12.73
CA ALA A 46 -15.97 9.83 13.97
C ALA A 46 -15.46 11.28 13.82
N ARG A 47 -15.50 11.87 12.62
CA ARG A 47 -14.96 13.21 12.29
C ARG A 47 -13.51 13.39 12.73
N LEU A 48 -12.69 12.36 12.54
CA LEU A 48 -11.27 12.42 12.85
C LEU A 48 -10.59 13.54 12.05
N PRO A 49 -9.52 14.15 12.61
CA PRO A 49 -8.74 15.16 11.90
C PRO A 49 -8.22 14.63 10.57
N SER A 50 -8.13 15.50 9.55
CA SER A 50 -7.61 15.13 8.23
C SER A 50 -6.21 14.54 8.27
N ARG A 51 -5.40 14.93 9.27
CA ARG A 51 -4.08 14.34 9.52
C ARG A 51 -4.15 12.84 9.82
N GLU A 52 -5.11 12.41 10.64
CA GLU A 52 -5.25 10.99 10.98
C GLU A 52 -5.70 10.17 9.79
N LEU A 53 -6.65 10.68 8.99
CA LEU A 53 -7.07 10.04 7.74
C LEU A 53 -5.90 9.93 6.74
N SER A 54 -5.04 10.96 6.68
CA SER A 54 -3.84 10.94 5.84
C SER A 54 -2.84 9.89 6.35
N ALA A 55 -2.64 9.79 7.66
CA ALA A 55 -1.79 8.77 8.27
C ALA A 55 -2.28 7.35 7.97
N MET A 56 -3.60 7.10 7.94
CA MET A 56 -4.16 5.82 7.50
C MET A 56 -3.77 5.49 6.07
N GLY A 57 -3.84 6.46 5.15
CA GLY A 57 -3.38 6.30 3.77
C GLY A 57 -1.88 5.97 3.70
N VAL A 58 -1.05 6.73 4.39
CA VAL A 58 0.41 6.50 4.40
C VAL A 58 0.74 5.12 4.99
N ASN A 59 0.02 4.67 6.01
CA ASN A 59 0.18 3.32 6.55
C ASN A 59 -0.21 2.22 5.54
N LEU A 60 -1.21 2.47 4.68
CA LEU A 60 -1.54 1.57 3.57
C LEU A 60 -0.36 1.45 2.59
N PHE A 61 0.27 2.58 2.25
CA PHE A 61 1.46 2.59 1.41
C PHE A 61 2.60 1.79 2.06
N LEU A 62 2.89 2.03 3.34
CA LEU A 62 3.91 1.28 4.09
C LEU A 62 3.63 -0.23 4.15
N ALA A 63 2.36 -0.63 4.26
CA ALA A 63 1.97 -2.04 4.29
C ALA A 63 2.20 -2.76 2.95
N ALA A 64 2.21 -2.01 1.84
CA ALA A 64 2.45 -2.53 0.51
C ALA A 64 3.95 -2.61 0.15
N LEU A 65 4.83 -1.94 0.90
CA LEU A 65 6.27 -2.01 0.70
C LEU A 65 6.80 -3.41 0.99
N VAL A 66 7.61 -3.90 0.07
CA VAL A 66 8.36 -5.15 0.17
C VAL A 66 9.82 -4.91 -0.22
N ASN A 67 10.69 -5.86 0.12
CA ASN A 67 12.04 -5.93 -0.43
C ASN A 67 11.99 -6.40 -1.89
N GLU A 68 13.12 -6.31 -2.59
CA GLU A 68 13.26 -6.77 -3.98
C GLU A 68 12.85 -8.24 -4.18
N ASP A 69 13.12 -9.09 -3.18
CA ASP A 69 12.76 -10.50 -3.19
C ASP A 69 11.27 -10.77 -2.87
N GLY A 70 10.49 -9.72 -2.63
CA GLY A 70 9.08 -9.78 -2.22
C GLY A 70 8.86 -10.07 -0.73
N SER A 71 9.93 -10.19 0.06
CA SER A 71 9.83 -10.34 1.51
C SER A 71 9.42 -9.04 2.19
N LYS A 72 8.81 -9.13 3.38
CA LYS A 72 8.43 -7.95 4.13
C LYS A 72 9.68 -7.30 4.78
N PRO A 73 9.92 -5.99 4.61
CA PRO A 73 11.01 -5.29 5.29
C PRO A 73 10.83 -5.33 6.81
N LYS A 74 11.93 -5.24 7.56
CA LYS A 74 11.85 -5.20 9.02
C LYS A 74 11.23 -3.89 9.46
N ALA A 75 10.49 -3.93 10.57
CA ALA A 75 9.88 -2.72 11.13
C ALA A 75 10.90 -1.61 11.43
N SER A 76 12.13 -1.96 11.80
CA SER A 76 13.23 -1.00 12.05
C SER A 76 13.76 -0.31 10.79
N GLU A 77 13.47 -0.84 9.60
CA GLU A 77 13.92 -0.32 8.31
C GLU A 77 12.84 0.55 7.63
N LEU A 78 11.60 0.47 8.11
CA LEU A 78 10.49 1.27 7.61
C LEU A 78 10.38 2.60 8.34
N PRO A 79 10.15 3.72 7.63
CA PRO A 79 9.79 4.97 8.27
C PRO A 79 8.38 4.89 8.86
N THR A 80 8.08 5.76 9.81
CA THR A 80 6.71 5.91 10.33
C THR A 80 5.88 6.83 9.43
N ALA A 81 4.54 6.71 9.52
CA ALA A 81 3.64 7.60 8.78
C ALA A 81 3.90 9.08 9.11
N ASP A 82 4.14 9.42 10.38
CA ASP A 82 4.49 10.79 10.78
C ASP A 82 5.80 11.28 10.15
N GLN A 83 6.82 10.43 10.05
CA GLN A 83 8.08 10.79 9.40
C GLN A 83 7.89 11.09 7.92
N LEU A 84 7.12 10.25 7.21
CA LEU A 84 6.80 10.47 5.81
C LEU A 84 5.95 11.73 5.60
N MET A 85 4.96 11.95 6.45
CA MET A 85 4.11 13.15 6.41
C MET A 85 4.86 14.45 6.74
N ALA A 86 5.92 14.37 7.55
CA ALA A 86 6.77 15.52 7.85
C ALA A 86 7.80 15.81 6.74
N ALA A 87 8.20 14.77 5.98
CA ALA A 87 9.26 14.87 4.97
C ALA A 87 8.74 15.17 3.55
N HIS A 88 7.52 14.76 3.21
CA HIS A 88 6.99 14.82 1.84
C HIS A 88 5.74 15.70 1.73
N ALA A 89 5.52 16.27 0.53
CA ALA A 89 4.30 17.00 0.26
C ALA A 89 3.10 16.05 0.20
N ASN A 90 1.92 16.56 0.56
CA ASN A 90 0.69 15.77 0.54
C ASN A 90 0.38 15.18 -0.85
N ALA A 91 0.69 15.93 -1.93
CA ALA A 91 0.49 15.45 -3.29
C ALA A 91 1.31 14.18 -3.60
N ASP A 92 2.58 14.13 -3.16
CA ASP A 92 3.46 12.97 -3.39
C ASP A 92 3.00 11.75 -2.60
N LEU A 93 2.54 11.96 -1.37
CA LEU A 93 1.98 10.89 -0.53
C LEU A 93 0.67 10.37 -1.10
N LEU A 94 -0.21 11.26 -1.58
CA LEU A 94 -1.45 10.86 -2.22
C LEU A 94 -1.21 10.04 -3.49
N ASP A 95 -0.23 10.42 -4.31
CA ASP A 95 0.17 9.65 -5.49
C ASP A 95 0.62 8.24 -5.10
N ALA A 96 1.51 8.12 -4.11
CA ALA A 96 2.00 6.83 -3.61
C ALA A 96 0.86 5.92 -3.11
N VAL A 97 -0.07 6.46 -2.31
CA VAL A 97 -1.24 5.73 -1.80
C VAL A 97 -2.18 5.32 -2.94
N THR A 98 -2.45 6.23 -3.87
CA THR A 98 -3.31 5.97 -5.03
C THR A 98 -2.71 4.88 -5.92
N LEU A 99 -1.38 4.89 -6.11
CA LEU A 99 -0.68 3.85 -6.86
C LEU A 99 -0.84 2.49 -6.18
N VAL A 100 -0.66 2.40 -4.86
CA VAL A 100 -0.84 1.15 -4.10
C VAL A 100 -2.28 0.64 -4.22
N GLN A 101 -3.26 1.51 -4.10
CA GLN A 101 -4.67 1.16 -4.30
C GLN A 101 -4.91 0.65 -5.72
N ARG A 102 -4.46 1.36 -6.75
CA ARG A 102 -4.57 0.97 -8.16
C ARG A 102 -3.87 -0.36 -8.47
N HIS A 103 -2.72 -0.61 -7.87
CA HIS A 103 -1.99 -1.87 -8.01
C HIS A 103 -2.73 -3.03 -7.34
N SER A 104 -3.31 -2.79 -6.16
CA SER A 104 -3.95 -3.82 -5.34
C SER A 104 -5.38 -4.16 -5.78
N TYR A 105 -6.19 -3.17 -6.12
CA TYR A 105 -7.54 -3.37 -6.70
C TYR A 105 -7.49 -3.89 -8.15
N GLY A 106 -6.33 -3.81 -8.79
CA GLY A 106 -6.14 -4.12 -10.19
C GLY A 106 -6.42 -2.91 -11.06
N THR A 107 -5.40 -2.46 -11.79
CA THR A 107 -5.60 -1.55 -12.91
C THR A 107 -5.58 -2.34 -14.20
N LEU A 108 -6.57 -2.06 -15.05
CA LEU A 108 -6.82 -2.61 -16.38
C LEU A 108 -5.61 -2.61 -17.35
N GLU A 109 -4.51 -1.92 -17.05
CA GLU A 109 -3.37 -1.80 -17.97
C GLU A 109 -2.58 -3.11 -18.16
N GLU A 110 -2.63 -4.05 -17.22
CA GLU A 110 -2.04 -5.39 -17.41
C GLU A 110 -2.95 -6.37 -18.17
N ALA A 111 -4.18 -5.97 -18.50
CA ALA A 111 -5.12 -6.81 -19.28
C ALA A 111 -4.93 -6.72 -20.80
N THR A 112 -3.99 -5.89 -21.29
CA THR A 112 -3.82 -5.61 -22.74
C THR A 112 -2.47 -6.07 -23.30
N LYS A 113 -1.93 -7.18 -22.79
CA LYS A 113 -0.80 -7.89 -23.41
C LYS A 113 -1.01 -9.41 -23.43
N ASN A 114 -2.18 -9.83 -23.93
CA ASN A 114 -2.40 -11.19 -24.44
C ASN A 114 -2.54 -11.13 -25.96
#